data_AF-A0A3M2CRD4-F1
#
_entry.id   AF-A0A3M2CRD4-F1
#
_cell.length_a   1.000
_cell.length_b   1.000
_cell.length_c   1.000
_cell.angle_alpha   90.00
_cell.angle_beta   90.00
_cell.angle_gamma   90.00
#
_symmetry.space_group_name_H-M   'P 1'
#
loop_
_entity.id
_entity.type
_entity.pdbx_description
1 polymer ?
#
loop_
_entity_poly.entity_id
_entity_poly.type
_entity_poly.pdbx_seq_one_letter_code
_entity_poly.pdbx_strand_id
1 'polypeptide(L)'
;TGAQMIEAVRAAKKDKDTVGGLVEAHVFNLPPGLGSCADWRDKLDARLAYAVMGIQAFKSVEIGMGVGVADRRGSEVHDPIRFDPAMQDTPSLGFVRDTNHAGGLEGGMTNGEPVVVRAAMKPISTLLKGLPSVDLNTKTPEPSQYERSDVCAVPAASVVLEHVVAFEIARAVLDKFAGDTMIELRAAYDAYLDTARALPLEPPTDVVATEDGPE
;
A
#
# COMPACT_ATOMS: atom_id res chain seq x y z
N THR A 1 9.80 15.70 -12.39
CA THR A 1 10.03 14.95 -13.65
C THR A 1 11.30 14.11 -13.53
N GLY A 2 11.51 13.13 -14.41
CA GLY A 2 12.73 12.30 -14.41
C GLY A 2 14.02 13.11 -14.50
N ALA A 3 14.04 14.17 -15.32
CA ALA A 3 15.19 15.07 -15.45
C ALA A 3 15.55 15.77 -14.14
N GLN A 4 14.56 16.24 -13.38
CA GLN A 4 14.79 16.88 -12.07
C GLN A 4 15.37 15.90 -11.05
N MET A 5 14.94 14.64 -11.06
CA MET A 5 15.49 13.60 -10.18
C MET A 5 16.96 13.31 -10.51
N ILE A 6 17.29 13.19 -11.80
CA ILE A 6 18.69 12.99 -12.25
C ILE A 6 19.56 14.17 -11.82
N GLU A 7 19.08 15.40 -11.97
CA GLU A 7 19.85 16.59 -11.59
C GLU A 7 20.07 16.66 -10.07
N ALA A 8 19.05 16.35 -9.26
CA ALA A 8 19.20 16.27 -7.81
C ALA A 8 20.29 15.26 -7.38
N VAL A 9 20.33 14.08 -8.02
CA VAL A 9 21.36 13.06 -7.76
C VAL A 9 22.75 13.55 -8.19
N ARG A 10 22.86 14.25 -9.34
CA ARG A 10 24.13 14.81 -9.82
C ARG A 10 24.65 15.91 -8.91
N ALA A 11 23.78 16.80 -8.45
CA ALA A 11 24.10 17.86 -7.51
C ALA A 11 24.62 17.27 -6.18
N ALA A 12 23.89 16.32 -5.58
CA ALA A 12 24.31 15.65 -4.35
C ALA A 12 25.67 14.95 -4.50
N LYS A 13 25.91 14.29 -5.64
CA LYS A 13 27.20 13.67 -5.94
C LYS A 13 28.35 14.69 -5.97
N LYS A 14 28.14 15.85 -6.60
CA LYS A 14 29.13 16.94 -6.64
C LYS A 14 29.41 17.48 -5.24
N ASP A 15 28.37 17.58 -4.42
CA ASP A 15 28.44 18.11 -3.06
C ASP A 15 28.95 17.09 -2.03
N LYS A 16 29.24 15.85 -2.46
CA LYS A 16 29.64 14.72 -1.61
C LYS A 16 28.57 14.35 -0.56
N ASP A 17 27.31 14.50 -0.96
CA ASP A 17 26.11 14.23 -0.17
C ASP A 17 25.30 13.04 -0.74
N THR A 18 24.23 12.65 -0.06
CA THR A 18 23.28 11.61 -0.51
C THR A 18 21.85 12.15 -0.57
N VAL A 19 20.99 11.51 -1.35
CA VAL A 19 19.58 11.89 -1.48
C VAL A 19 18.66 10.68 -1.29
N GLY A 20 17.52 10.94 -0.67
CA GLY A 20 16.40 10.01 -0.54
C GLY A 20 15.30 10.33 -1.56
N GLY A 21 14.10 9.81 -1.31
CA GLY A 21 12.97 10.07 -2.20
C GLY A 21 11.70 9.33 -1.79
N LEU A 22 10.62 9.67 -2.48
CA LEU A 22 9.34 8.97 -2.39
C LEU A 22 9.26 7.92 -3.50
N VAL A 23 8.78 6.73 -3.16
CA VAL A 23 8.46 5.64 -4.09
C VAL A 23 7.02 5.21 -3.89
N GLU A 24 6.45 4.58 -4.91
CA GLU A 24 5.06 4.15 -4.93
C GLU A 24 4.97 2.77 -5.60
N ALA A 25 4.20 1.87 -5.01
CA ALA A 25 3.89 0.55 -5.56
C ALA A 25 2.37 0.41 -5.73
N HIS A 26 1.98 -0.22 -6.84
CA HIS A 26 0.58 -0.44 -7.21
C HIS A 26 0.31 -1.93 -7.36
N VAL A 27 -0.81 -2.39 -6.81
CA VAL A 27 -1.30 -3.75 -7.00
C VAL A 27 -2.66 -3.71 -7.67
N PHE A 28 -2.74 -4.29 -8.86
CA PHE A 28 -3.93 -4.25 -9.70
C PHE A 28 -4.73 -5.56 -9.59
N ASN A 29 -6.00 -5.50 -10.01
CA ASN A 29 -6.84 -6.68 -10.22
C ASN A 29 -7.06 -7.53 -8.95
N LEU A 30 -7.03 -6.91 -7.78
CA LEU A 30 -7.39 -7.59 -6.53
C LEU A 30 -8.91 -7.62 -6.39
N PRO A 31 -9.49 -8.77 -5.98
CA PRO A 31 -10.89 -8.79 -5.61
C PRO A 31 -11.14 -7.96 -4.34
N PRO A 32 -12.36 -7.50 -4.09
CA PRO A 32 -12.75 -6.96 -2.80
C PRO A 32 -12.55 -7.96 -1.65
N GLY A 33 -12.26 -7.45 -0.45
CA GLY A 33 -12.31 -8.23 0.79
C GLY A 33 -11.08 -9.07 1.12
N LEU A 34 -9.88 -8.75 0.59
CA LEU A 34 -8.61 -9.18 1.17
C LEU A 34 -8.28 -8.29 2.38
N GLY A 35 -7.80 -8.89 3.47
CA GLY A 35 -7.72 -8.21 4.78
C GLY A 35 -9.01 -8.32 5.58
N SER A 36 -9.10 -7.61 6.69
CA SER A 36 -10.28 -7.64 7.56
C SER A 36 -10.47 -6.33 8.31
N CYS A 37 -11.72 -5.99 8.63
CA CYS A 37 -12.07 -4.90 9.54
C CYS A 37 -12.26 -5.36 11.01
N ALA A 38 -12.22 -6.66 11.28
CA ALA A 38 -12.59 -7.25 12.57
C ALA A 38 -11.54 -7.04 13.66
N ASP A 39 -10.25 -7.17 13.30
CA ASP A 39 -9.11 -6.91 14.19
C ASP A 39 -8.20 -5.86 13.55
N TRP A 40 -7.71 -4.92 14.35
CA TRP A 40 -6.85 -3.85 13.88
C TRP A 40 -5.53 -4.35 13.26
N ARG A 41 -5.08 -5.55 13.63
CA ARG A 41 -3.86 -6.20 13.10
C ARG A 41 -4.09 -6.85 11.74
N ASP A 42 -5.33 -7.23 11.45
CA ASP A 42 -5.69 -7.93 10.21
C ASP A 42 -6.10 -6.95 9.10
N LYS A 43 -6.24 -5.66 9.44
CA LYS A 43 -6.41 -4.60 8.46
C LYS A 43 -5.21 -4.55 7.52
N LEU A 44 -5.47 -4.64 6.23
CA LEU A 44 -4.43 -4.77 5.21
C LEU A 44 -3.54 -3.53 5.11
N ASP A 45 -4.09 -2.34 5.32
CA ASP A 45 -3.33 -1.08 5.40
C ASP A 45 -2.33 -1.11 6.58
N ALA A 46 -2.73 -1.61 7.76
CA ALA A 46 -1.85 -1.76 8.90
C ALA A 46 -0.73 -2.78 8.64
N ARG A 47 -1.05 -3.93 8.02
CA ARG A 47 -0.09 -4.96 7.63
C ARG A 47 0.92 -4.45 6.60
N LEU A 48 0.45 -3.77 5.56
CA LEU A 48 1.30 -3.14 4.55
C LEU A 48 2.19 -2.06 5.16
N ALA A 49 1.65 -1.20 6.04
CA ALA A 49 2.44 -0.19 6.74
C ALA A 49 3.55 -0.83 7.58
N TYR A 50 3.24 -1.90 8.33
CA TYR A 50 4.23 -2.65 9.10
C TYR A 50 5.33 -3.23 8.21
N ALA A 51 4.95 -3.95 7.15
CA ALA A 51 5.88 -4.61 6.25
C ALA A 51 6.80 -3.61 5.53
N VAL A 52 6.22 -2.53 4.99
CA VAL A 52 6.95 -1.51 4.24
C VAL A 52 7.85 -0.67 5.15
N MET A 53 7.40 -0.31 6.35
CA MET A 53 8.24 0.41 7.33
C MET A 53 9.43 -0.44 7.78
N GLY A 54 9.34 -1.77 7.69
CA GLY A 54 10.44 -2.70 7.97
C GLY A 54 11.58 -2.66 6.94
N ILE A 55 11.37 -2.06 5.77
CA ILE A 55 12.42 -1.89 4.75
C ILE A 55 13.47 -0.91 5.26
N GLN A 56 14.75 -1.25 5.11
CA GLN A 56 15.83 -0.38 5.57
C GLN A 56 15.75 1.01 4.92
N ALA A 57 15.93 2.04 5.75
CA ALA A 57 15.86 3.45 5.40
C ALA A 57 14.46 4.01 5.06
N PHE A 58 13.39 3.22 5.12
CA PHE A 58 12.04 3.75 4.97
C PHE A 58 11.59 4.43 6.27
N LYS A 59 10.98 5.61 6.18
CA LYS A 59 10.62 6.46 7.34
C LYS A 59 9.17 6.93 7.34
N SER A 60 8.43 6.73 6.25
CA SER A 60 6.99 6.95 6.18
C SER A 60 6.35 5.92 5.26
N VAL A 61 5.08 5.62 5.52
CA VAL A 61 4.23 4.82 4.64
C VAL A 61 2.87 5.50 4.55
N GLU A 62 2.30 5.54 3.36
CA GLU A 62 1.05 6.19 3.02
C GLU A 62 0.23 5.27 2.13
N ILE A 63 -1.08 5.22 2.36
CA ILE A 63 -2.02 4.50 1.50
C ILE A 63 -2.81 5.54 0.71
N GLY A 64 -2.90 5.36 -0.61
CA GLY A 64 -3.62 6.27 -1.51
C GLY A 64 -3.16 7.72 -1.35
N MET A 65 -4.09 8.59 -0.98
CA MET A 65 -3.83 10.02 -0.76
C MET A 65 -2.87 10.30 0.40
N GLY A 66 -2.70 9.37 1.34
CA GLY A 66 -1.73 9.48 2.43
C GLY A 66 -1.97 10.69 3.31
N VAL A 67 -0.91 11.44 3.63
CA VAL A 67 -1.02 12.68 4.43
C VAL A 67 -1.97 13.71 3.82
N GLY A 68 -2.23 13.64 2.51
CA GLY A 68 -3.12 14.59 1.82
C GLY A 68 -4.57 14.59 2.28
N VAL A 69 -5.00 13.56 3.03
CA VAL A 69 -6.36 13.53 3.63
C VAL A 69 -6.51 14.50 4.80
N ALA A 70 -5.40 14.89 5.46
CA ALA A 70 -5.45 15.66 6.70
C ALA A 70 -5.97 17.09 6.52
N ASP A 71 -5.79 17.67 5.33
CA ASP A 71 -6.14 19.06 5.02
C ASP A 71 -7.42 19.17 4.17
N ARG A 72 -8.21 18.08 4.04
CA ARG A 72 -9.38 17.99 3.15
C ARG A 72 -10.65 17.61 3.90
N ARG A 73 -11.81 17.97 3.35
CA ARG A 73 -13.11 17.55 3.87
C ARG A 73 -13.47 16.15 3.36
N GLY A 74 -14.34 15.44 4.10
CA GLY A 74 -14.77 14.08 3.71
C GLY A 74 -15.35 14.00 2.29
N SER A 75 -16.04 15.05 1.82
CA SER A 75 -16.56 15.16 0.46
C SER A 75 -15.50 15.19 -0.64
N GLU A 76 -14.23 15.42 -0.28
CA GLU A 76 -13.07 15.51 -1.19
C GLU A 76 -12.10 14.33 -1.02
N VAL A 77 -12.39 13.43 -0.07
CA VAL A 77 -11.52 12.31 0.32
C VAL A 77 -12.14 10.97 -0.04
N HIS A 78 -13.44 10.78 0.23
CA HIS A 78 -14.07 9.48 0.00
C HIS A 78 -14.37 9.27 -1.47
N ASP A 79 -14.32 8.01 -1.89
CA ASP A 79 -14.49 7.58 -3.27
C ASP A 79 -15.91 7.01 -3.47
N PRO A 80 -16.85 7.73 -4.12
CA PRO A 80 -18.21 7.25 -4.31
C PRO A 80 -18.26 6.00 -5.19
N ILE A 81 -19.03 5.00 -4.76
CA ILE A 81 -19.19 3.74 -5.47
C ILE A 81 -20.25 3.89 -6.55
N ARG A 82 -19.96 3.36 -7.75
CA ARG A 82 -20.91 3.16 -8.83
C ARG A 82 -20.87 1.72 -9.33
N PHE A 83 -21.83 1.38 -10.17
CA PHE A 83 -21.91 0.09 -10.84
C PHE A 83 -21.77 0.25 -12.35
N ASP A 84 -20.89 -0.53 -12.96
CA ASP A 84 -20.72 -0.67 -14.40
C ASP A 84 -20.94 -2.14 -14.80
N PRO A 85 -22.08 -2.47 -15.46
CA PRO A 85 -22.37 -3.82 -15.92
C PRO A 85 -21.31 -4.39 -16.87
N ALA A 86 -20.60 -3.55 -17.63
CA ALA A 86 -19.56 -4.01 -18.53
C ALA A 86 -18.30 -4.53 -17.79
N MET A 87 -18.17 -4.22 -16.51
CA MET A 87 -17.06 -4.65 -15.66
C MET A 87 -17.44 -5.76 -14.66
N GLN A 88 -18.65 -6.33 -14.76
CA GLN A 88 -19.14 -7.36 -13.85
C GLN A 88 -18.25 -8.62 -13.80
N ASP A 89 -17.63 -8.98 -14.94
CA ASP A 89 -16.76 -10.14 -15.03
C ASP A 89 -15.32 -9.89 -14.55
N THR A 90 -14.98 -8.63 -14.24
CA THR A 90 -13.66 -8.26 -13.70
C THR A 90 -13.55 -8.57 -12.20
N PRO A 91 -12.34 -8.58 -11.61
CA PRO A 91 -12.18 -8.74 -10.17
C PRO A 91 -12.90 -7.68 -9.32
N SER A 92 -13.22 -6.50 -9.86
CA SER A 92 -13.99 -5.48 -9.13
C SER A 92 -15.50 -5.76 -9.10
N LEU A 93 -15.97 -6.81 -9.78
CA LEU A 93 -17.36 -7.26 -9.80
C LEU A 93 -18.35 -6.21 -10.35
N GLY A 94 -17.86 -5.28 -11.17
CA GLY A 94 -18.66 -4.17 -11.69
C GLY A 94 -18.81 -3.01 -10.73
N PHE A 95 -18.29 -3.09 -9.49
CA PHE A 95 -18.21 -1.94 -8.59
C PHE A 95 -16.99 -1.09 -8.95
N VAL A 96 -17.21 0.20 -9.19
CA VAL A 96 -16.20 1.12 -9.73
C VAL A 96 -16.21 2.43 -8.95
N ARG A 97 -15.08 3.11 -8.92
CA ARG A 97 -14.95 4.46 -8.36
C ARG A 97 -14.37 5.42 -9.41
N ASP A 98 -14.77 6.68 -9.33
CA ASP A 98 -14.19 7.75 -10.17
C ASP A 98 -12.77 8.12 -9.75
N THR A 99 -12.50 7.94 -8.47
CA THR A 99 -11.28 8.31 -7.78
C THR A 99 -10.80 7.14 -6.95
N ASN A 100 -9.51 7.13 -6.64
CA ASN A 100 -8.89 6.13 -5.77
C ASN A 100 -8.07 6.81 -4.67
N HIS A 101 -8.72 7.73 -3.95
CA HIS A 101 -8.10 8.44 -2.83
C HIS A 101 -7.81 7.52 -1.65
N ALA A 102 -8.65 6.50 -1.45
CA ALA A 102 -8.46 5.46 -0.44
C ALA A 102 -7.31 4.49 -0.79
N GLY A 103 -6.78 4.53 -2.01
CA GLY A 103 -5.65 3.69 -2.43
C GLY A 103 -5.98 2.20 -2.41
N GLY A 104 -7.18 1.84 -2.88
CA GLY A 104 -7.66 0.47 -3.00
C GLY A 104 -8.12 -0.18 -1.70
N LEU A 105 -8.05 0.53 -0.56
CA LEU A 105 -8.34 -0.01 0.77
C LEU A 105 -9.42 0.80 1.50
N GLU A 106 -10.50 0.13 1.88
CA GLU A 106 -11.57 0.70 2.71
C GLU A 106 -11.81 -0.20 3.92
N GLY A 107 -11.81 0.39 5.13
CA GLY A 107 -12.00 -0.37 6.37
C GLY A 107 -10.92 -1.44 6.64
N GLY A 108 -9.75 -1.34 6.01
CA GLY A 108 -8.68 -2.34 6.10
C GLY A 108 -8.82 -3.50 5.10
N MET A 109 -9.68 -3.39 4.10
CA MET A 109 -9.89 -4.42 3.09
C MET A 109 -9.73 -3.89 1.67
N THR A 110 -9.31 -4.73 0.73
CA THR A 110 -9.34 -4.37 -0.70
C THR A 110 -10.77 -4.05 -1.16
N ASN A 111 -10.90 -3.06 -2.03
CA ASN A 111 -12.19 -2.54 -2.47
C ASN A 111 -12.44 -2.71 -3.98
N GLY A 112 -11.52 -3.34 -4.70
CA GLY A 112 -11.55 -3.58 -6.15
C GLY A 112 -10.73 -2.57 -6.97
N GLU A 113 -10.40 -1.40 -6.41
CA GLU A 113 -9.48 -0.44 -7.02
C GLU A 113 -8.01 -0.86 -6.80
N PRO A 114 -7.05 -0.31 -7.56
CA PRO A 114 -5.64 -0.57 -7.34
C PRO A 114 -5.22 -0.23 -5.90
N VAL A 115 -4.52 -1.14 -5.23
CA VAL A 115 -3.89 -0.84 -3.95
C VAL A 115 -2.68 0.03 -4.19
N VAL A 116 -2.64 1.23 -3.60
CA VAL A 116 -1.57 2.21 -3.79
C VAL A 116 -0.84 2.42 -2.49
N VAL A 117 0.43 2.03 -2.44
CA VAL A 117 1.30 2.21 -1.27
C VAL A 117 2.45 3.13 -1.63
N ARG A 118 2.58 4.24 -0.90
CA ARG A 118 3.66 5.23 -1.05
C ARG A 118 4.55 5.19 0.18
N ALA A 119 5.84 5.43 -0.02
CA ALA A 119 6.77 5.46 1.10
C ALA A 119 8.00 6.34 0.84
N ALA A 120 8.51 6.96 1.91
CA ALA A 120 9.71 7.78 1.85
C ALA A 120 10.93 7.00 2.32
N MET A 121 11.92 6.87 1.45
CA MET A 121 13.26 6.42 1.79
C MET A 121 14.10 7.64 2.17
N LYS A 122 14.67 7.65 3.39
CA LYS A 122 15.64 8.68 3.79
C LYS A 122 16.93 8.59 2.96
N PRO A 123 17.69 9.69 2.83
CA PRO A 123 19.06 9.62 2.31
C PRO A 123 19.91 8.60 3.08
N ILE A 124 20.85 7.99 2.37
CA ILE A 124 21.74 6.97 2.92
C ILE A 124 22.72 7.63 3.90
N SER A 125 22.90 7.02 5.07
CA SER A 125 23.57 7.67 6.21
C SER A 125 25.08 7.93 5.99
N THR A 126 25.74 7.20 5.09
CA THR A 126 27.20 7.27 4.91
C THR A 126 27.57 8.31 3.86
N LEU A 127 27.88 9.52 4.33
CA LEU A 127 28.33 10.63 3.48
C LEU A 127 29.83 10.57 3.24
N LEU A 128 30.27 10.98 2.05
CA LEU A 128 31.69 11.08 1.68
C LEU A 128 32.47 12.09 2.54
N LYS A 129 31.79 13.11 3.07
CA LYS A 129 32.37 14.08 4.01
C LYS A 129 32.39 13.59 5.47
N GLY A 130 31.77 12.45 5.76
CA GLY A 130 31.49 12.00 7.12
C GLY A 130 30.52 12.94 7.86
N LEU A 131 29.96 12.45 8.96
CA LEU A 131 29.20 13.24 9.93
C LEU A 131 29.94 13.24 11.27
N PRO A 132 29.77 14.28 12.11
CA PRO A 132 30.25 14.22 13.48
C PRO A 132 29.73 12.96 14.19
N SER A 133 30.65 12.18 14.74
CA SER A 133 30.39 10.95 15.48
C SER A 133 31.35 10.87 16.67
N VAL A 134 31.38 9.72 17.34
CA VAL A 134 32.21 9.47 18.52
C VAL A 134 32.78 8.05 18.41
N ASP A 135 34.07 7.89 18.67
CA ASP A 135 34.67 6.56 18.90
C ASP A 135 34.09 6.01 20.22
N LEU A 136 33.45 4.84 20.17
CA LEU A 136 32.75 4.27 21.31
C LEU A 136 33.70 3.79 22.45
N ASN A 137 34.95 3.48 22.14
CA ASN A 137 35.95 3.04 23.11
C ASN A 137 36.58 4.24 23.83
N THR A 138 37.03 5.24 23.07
CA THR A 138 37.76 6.40 23.60
C THR A 138 36.83 7.52 24.05
N LYS A 139 35.58 7.52 23.56
CA LYS A 139 34.57 8.59 23.75
C LYS A 139 35.00 9.95 23.19
N THR A 140 35.95 9.97 22.26
CA THR A 140 36.42 11.21 21.61
C THR A 140 35.68 11.46 20.30
N PRO A 141 35.48 12.74 19.90
CA PRO A 141 34.89 13.06 18.60
C PRO A 141 35.69 12.47 17.43
N GLU A 142 35.01 11.78 16.53
CA GLU A 142 35.56 11.21 15.30
C GLU A 142 34.52 11.32 14.17
N PRO A 143 34.90 11.57 12.90
CA PRO A 143 33.96 11.50 11.78
C PRO A 143 33.41 10.08 11.58
N SER A 144 32.16 9.97 11.15
CA SER A 144 31.57 8.68 10.74
C SER A 144 32.31 8.07 9.56
N GLN A 145 32.47 6.74 9.57
CA GLN A 145 33.07 6.00 8.46
C GLN A 145 32.14 5.96 7.24
N TYR A 146 32.76 5.82 6.08
CA TYR A 146 32.11 5.72 4.79
C TYR A 146 32.10 4.27 4.32
N GLU A 147 30.93 3.64 4.32
CA GLU A 147 30.78 2.20 4.03
C GLU A 147 30.30 1.91 2.60
N ARG A 148 29.42 2.75 2.04
CA ARG A 148 28.85 2.56 0.71
C ARG A 148 28.93 3.83 -0.13
N SER A 149 29.05 3.64 -1.45
CA SER A 149 29.35 4.72 -2.40
C SER A 149 28.20 5.22 -3.25
N ASP A 150 27.01 4.67 -3.03
CA ASP A 150 25.80 5.09 -3.69
C ASP A 150 25.29 6.44 -3.16
N VAL A 151 24.99 7.36 -4.08
CA VAL A 151 24.42 8.68 -3.77
C VAL A 151 22.90 8.59 -3.55
N CYS A 152 22.26 7.66 -4.25
CA CYS A 152 20.81 7.45 -4.23
C CYS A 152 20.52 5.98 -4.49
N ALA A 153 19.70 5.37 -3.63
CA ALA A 153 19.23 4.00 -3.77
C ALA A 153 17.70 3.91 -4.01
N VAL A 154 17.04 5.05 -4.22
CA VAL A 154 15.58 5.14 -4.39
C VAL A 154 15.03 4.22 -5.50
N PRO A 155 15.66 4.13 -6.71
CA PRO A 155 15.15 3.23 -7.74
C PRO A 155 15.30 1.73 -7.40
N ALA A 156 16.35 1.36 -6.67
CA ALA A 156 16.49 -0.03 -6.20
C ALA A 156 15.50 -0.32 -5.06
N ALA A 157 15.28 0.67 -4.20
CA ALA A 157 14.32 0.59 -3.10
C ALA A 157 12.86 0.46 -3.56
N SER A 158 12.48 1.02 -4.72
CA SER A 158 11.14 0.82 -5.27
C SER A 158 10.90 -0.65 -5.64
N VAL A 159 11.90 -1.34 -6.16
CA VAL A 159 11.81 -2.78 -6.43
C VAL A 159 11.66 -3.56 -5.12
N VAL A 160 12.39 -3.20 -4.07
CA VAL A 160 12.23 -3.83 -2.74
C VAL A 160 10.82 -3.58 -2.19
N LEU A 161 10.29 -2.37 -2.35
CA LEU A 161 8.92 -2.03 -1.96
C LEU A 161 7.91 -2.93 -2.67
N GLU A 162 8.00 -3.09 -3.99
CA GLU A 162 7.10 -3.96 -4.75
C GLU A 162 7.09 -5.39 -4.21
N HIS A 163 8.26 -5.96 -3.90
CA HIS A 163 8.36 -7.33 -3.37
C HIS A 163 7.73 -7.44 -1.99
N VAL A 164 8.01 -6.50 -1.08
CA VAL A 164 7.43 -6.52 0.27
C VAL A 164 5.91 -6.40 0.22
N VAL A 165 5.39 -5.51 -0.62
CA VAL A 165 3.94 -5.39 -0.85
C VAL A 165 3.38 -6.69 -1.44
N ALA A 166 4.02 -7.27 -2.44
CA ALA A 166 3.56 -8.52 -3.07
C ALA A 166 3.51 -9.69 -2.08
N PHE A 167 4.51 -9.85 -1.20
CA PHE A 167 4.49 -10.89 -0.16
C PHE A 167 3.34 -10.68 0.84
N GLU A 168 3.04 -9.43 1.20
CA GLU A 168 1.97 -9.15 2.14
C GLU A 168 0.58 -9.37 1.51
N ILE A 169 0.41 -8.99 0.25
CA ILE A 169 -0.79 -9.33 -0.53
C ILE A 169 -0.94 -10.85 -0.66
N ALA A 170 0.15 -11.58 -0.97
CA ALA A 170 0.11 -13.03 -1.06
C ALA A 170 -0.34 -13.68 0.26
N ARG A 171 0.11 -13.16 1.41
CA ARG A 171 -0.40 -13.61 2.71
C ARG A 171 -1.90 -13.35 2.86
N ALA A 172 -2.36 -12.15 2.56
CA ALA A 172 -3.80 -11.82 2.64
C ALA A 172 -4.66 -12.69 1.69
N VAL A 173 -4.12 -13.07 0.54
CA VAL A 173 -4.74 -14.03 -0.39
C VAL A 173 -4.84 -15.41 0.24
N LEU A 174 -3.77 -15.93 0.84
CA LEU A 174 -3.77 -17.24 1.52
C LEU A 174 -4.63 -17.26 2.79
N ASP A 175 -4.76 -16.13 3.49
CA ASP A 175 -5.65 -16.00 4.66
C ASP A 175 -7.12 -16.12 4.25
N LYS A 176 -7.48 -15.60 3.05
CA LYS A 176 -8.86 -15.60 2.54
C LYS A 176 -9.23 -16.87 1.78
N PHE A 177 -8.32 -17.37 0.95
CA PHE A 177 -8.57 -18.47 0.03
C PHE A 177 -7.77 -19.70 0.48
N ALA A 178 -8.49 -20.72 0.96
CA ALA A 178 -7.88 -21.95 1.44
C ALA A 178 -7.28 -22.79 0.30
N GLY A 179 -6.24 -23.58 0.63
CA GLY A 179 -5.64 -24.56 -0.26
C GLY A 179 -4.16 -24.77 0.02
N ASP A 180 -3.69 -26.00 -0.12
CA ASP A 180 -2.26 -26.36 -0.02
C ASP A 180 -1.58 -26.33 -1.41
N THR A 181 -2.36 -26.29 -2.49
CA THR A 181 -1.88 -26.22 -3.87
C THR A 181 -2.45 -25.03 -4.63
N MET A 182 -1.76 -24.60 -5.69
CA MET A 182 -2.27 -23.55 -6.58
C MET A 182 -3.60 -23.91 -7.26
N ILE A 183 -3.89 -25.21 -7.43
CA ILE A 183 -5.16 -25.68 -7.99
C ILE A 183 -6.31 -25.42 -7.02
N GLU A 184 -6.11 -25.77 -5.74
CA GLU A 184 -7.09 -25.53 -4.68
C GLU A 184 -7.30 -24.05 -4.41
N LEU A 185 -6.20 -23.28 -4.30
CA LEU A 185 -6.24 -21.83 -4.13
C LEU A 185 -7.03 -21.17 -5.26
N ARG A 186 -6.79 -21.60 -6.51
CA ARG A 186 -7.49 -21.08 -7.69
C ARG A 186 -8.97 -21.43 -7.64
N ALA A 187 -9.32 -22.66 -7.27
CA ALA A 187 -10.72 -23.07 -7.15
C ALA A 187 -11.47 -22.26 -6.06
N ALA A 188 -10.84 -22.01 -4.91
CA ALA A 188 -11.41 -21.17 -3.85
C ALA A 188 -11.61 -19.71 -4.30
N TYR A 189 -10.64 -19.16 -5.03
CA TYR A 189 -10.72 -17.83 -5.62
C TYR A 189 -11.87 -17.71 -6.64
N ASP A 190 -11.96 -18.66 -7.57
CA ASP A 190 -13.00 -18.66 -8.60
C ASP A 190 -14.39 -18.83 -7.98
N ALA A 191 -14.54 -19.75 -7.01
CA ALA A 191 -15.81 -19.95 -6.29
C ALA A 191 -16.26 -18.67 -5.55
N TYR A 192 -15.32 -17.93 -4.95
CA TYR A 192 -15.63 -16.64 -4.35
C TYR A 192 -16.15 -15.63 -5.37
N LEU A 193 -15.47 -15.48 -6.52
CA LEU A 193 -15.90 -14.55 -7.56
C LEU A 193 -17.26 -14.93 -8.15
N ASP A 194 -17.49 -16.20 -8.43
CA ASP A 194 -18.76 -16.68 -8.99
C ASP A 194 -19.92 -16.43 -8.03
N THR A 195 -19.70 -16.67 -6.72
CA THR A 195 -20.70 -16.36 -5.69
C THR A 195 -20.95 -14.85 -5.61
N ALA A 196 -19.89 -14.03 -5.65
CA ALA A 196 -20.03 -12.59 -5.55
C ALA A 196 -20.70 -11.95 -6.78
N ARG A 197 -20.52 -12.54 -7.97
CA ARG A 197 -21.19 -12.11 -9.21
C ARG A 197 -22.69 -12.40 -9.22
N ALA A 198 -23.15 -13.37 -8.42
CA ALA A 198 -24.57 -13.71 -8.29
C ALA A 198 -25.35 -12.67 -7.47
N LEU A 199 -24.72 -11.59 -7.00
CA LEU A 199 -25.40 -10.48 -6.35
C LEU A 199 -26.43 -9.81 -7.29
N PRO A 200 -27.62 -9.42 -6.79
CA PRO A 200 -28.07 -9.60 -5.42
C PRO A 200 -28.42 -11.07 -5.14
N LEU A 201 -27.92 -11.58 -4.02
CA LEU A 201 -28.46 -12.82 -3.46
C LEU A 201 -29.93 -12.57 -3.16
N GLU A 202 -30.77 -13.62 -3.20
CA GLU A 202 -32.17 -13.51 -2.79
C GLU A 202 -32.26 -12.69 -1.49
N PRO A 203 -33.18 -11.71 -1.40
CA PRO A 203 -33.27 -10.86 -0.22
C PRO A 203 -33.36 -11.74 1.03
N PRO A 204 -32.65 -11.39 2.13
CA PRO A 204 -32.77 -12.15 3.37
C PRO A 204 -34.26 -12.31 3.70
N THR A 205 -34.70 -13.54 3.93
CA THR A 205 -36.12 -13.84 4.23
C THR A 205 -36.64 -13.15 5.49
N ASP A 206 -35.77 -12.48 6.25
CA ASP A 206 -36.07 -11.77 7.50
C ASP A 206 -35.57 -10.32 7.47
N VAL A 207 -36.05 -9.50 6.52
CA VAL A 207 -36.18 -8.06 6.82
C VAL A 207 -37.51 -7.92 7.56
N VAL A 208 -37.45 -7.90 8.90
CA VAL A 208 -38.59 -7.52 9.72
C VAL A 208 -39.09 -6.18 9.18
N ALA A 209 -40.29 -6.18 8.59
CA ALA A 209 -40.96 -4.97 8.21
C ALA A 209 -41.06 -4.09 9.46
N THR A 210 -40.34 -2.98 9.49
CA THR A 210 -40.65 -1.91 10.42
C THR A 210 -42.00 -1.40 9.98
N GLU A 211 -43.05 -1.80 10.71
CA GLU A 211 -44.37 -1.19 10.61
C GLU A 211 -44.23 0.29 10.99
N ASP A 212 -44.00 1.14 10.00
CA ASP A 212 -44.27 2.57 10.12
C ASP A 212 -45.79 2.72 10.21
N GLY A 213 -46.30 2.77 11.45
CA GLY A 213 -47.65 3.25 11.76
C GLY A 213 -47.76 4.76 11.48
N PRO A 214 -48.96 5.26 11.09
CA PRO A 214 -49.11 6.64 10.65
C PRO A 214 -49.04 7.65 11.81
N GLU A 215 -48.57 8.85 11.47
CA GLU A 215 -48.43 10.07 12.29
C GLU A 215 -49.65 10.45 13.14
#